data_AF-A0A8H5NKS5-F1
#
_entry.id   AF-A0A8H5NKS5-F1
#
_cell.length_a   1.000
_cell.length_b   1.000
_cell.length_c   1.000
_cell.angle_alpha   90.00
_cell.angle_beta   90.00
_cell.angle_gamma   90.00
#
_symmetry.space_group_name_H-M   'P 1'
#
loop_
_entity.id
_entity.type
_entity.pdbx_description
1 polymer ?
#
loop_
_entity_poly.entity_id
_entity_poly.type
_entity_poly.pdbx_seq_one_letter_code
_entity_poly.pdbx_strand_id
1 'polypeptide(L)'
;MVTTRRAARAAAEANDTVMDSPSRSTSTPRSSPFLPTPLERAGLVLFPALLIFGTIFSIISPQTRAAPYDPIAQSHFQDPSVSPSYFARKSNLFNVLFVKRGWAWITVAFFVFVFSHPSTTDTGRRVRASLRWVAVTTMWFLVTQWCFGPALIDRGFRWTGGRCELARREVEFGSDTVGDKVTAVACKAAGGKWKGGHDISGHVFLLTLGTAFLMQEVGWAVLRWSGKRNEERCVVMTDGALKSANVESDTSLGEGSERPALGLGGKFAVGVMGLSAWMLLMTAIYFHTWFEKFTGLLTAVTAFYVVYIVPRFVPAVRQVIGLPGI
;
A
#
# COMPACT_ATOMS: atom_id res chain seq x y z
N MET A 1 15.48 33.68 90.60
CA MET A 1 16.05 35.03 90.43
C MET A 1 16.32 35.22 88.93
N VAL A 2 15.62 36.20 88.34
CA VAL A 2 15.81 36.97 87.07
C VAL A 2 16.99 36.51 86.18
N THR A 3 16.85 36.21 84.87
CA THR A 3 16.85 37.17 83.73
C THR A 3 16.49 36.47 82.37
N THR A 4 15.43 36.88 81.64
CA THR A 4 15.36 37.73 80.39
C THR A 4 16.00 37.13 79.11
N ARG A 5 15.56 37.30 77.84
CA ARG A 5 14.54 38.09 77.09
C ARG A 5 14.63 37.70 75.58
N ARG A 6 13.61 38.07 74.78
CA ARG A 6 13.52 38.36 73.30
C ARG A 6 12.52 37.44 72.57
N ALA A 7 11.34 37.84 72.12
CA ALA A 7 10.87 38.93 71.24
C ALA A 7 11.22 38.75 69.74
N ALA A 8 10.19 38.48 68.92
CA ALA A 8 9.92 38.93 67.52
C ALA A 8 9.15 37.84 66.74
N ARG A 9 7.89 38.03 66.33
CA ARG A 9 7.34 38.79 65.17
C ARG A 9 7.32 37.97 63.85
N ALA A 10 6.09 37.64 63.44
CA ALA A 10 5.53 37.57 62.09
C ALA A 10 6.43 37.28 60.86
N ALA A 11 6.08 36.22 60.11
CA ALA A 11 6.30 36.06 58.68
C ALA A 11 5.17 35.14 58.14
N ALA A 12 4.16 35.69 57.47
CA ALA A 12 4.06 35.81 56.01
C ALA A 12 3.48 34.53 55.36
N GLU A 13 2.14 34.46 55.30
CA GLU A 13 1.40 33.60 54.37
C GLU A 13 1.63 34.12 52.94
N ALA A 14 2.39 33.38 52.15
CA ALA A 14 2.49 33.57 50.72
C ALA A 14 1.49 32.65 50.02
N ASN A 15 0.54 33.29 49.34
CA ASN A 15 -0.53 32.67 48.58
C ASN A 15 0.00 32.32 47.17
N ASP A 16 0.46 31.09 46.96
CA ASP A 16 0.86 30.59 45.64
C ASP A 16 -0.27 29.78 45.00
N THR A 17 -1.21 30.49 44.38
CA THR A 17 -2.10 29.94 43.36
C THR A 17 -1.27 29.64 42.11
N VAL A 18 -0.79 28.39 41.99
CA VAL A 18 -0.23 27.85 40.75
C VAL A 18 -1.38 27.64 39.76
N MET A 19 -1.65 28.64 38.91
CA MET A 19 -2.38 28.44 37.66
C MET A 19 -1.47 27.64 36.72
N ASP A 20 -1.65 26.33 36.69
CA ASP A 20 -1.07 25.48 35.65
C ASP A 20 -1.79 25.76 34.32
N SER A 21 -1.21 26.64 33.52
CA SER A 21 -1.65 26.87 32.13
C SER A 21 -1.11 25.73 31.27
N PRO A 22 -1.95 24.94 30.57
CA PRO A 22 -1.43 24.01 29.59
C PRO A 22 -0.91 24.83 28.41
N SER A 23 0.41 24.87 28.26
CA SER A 23 1.07 25.37 27.06
C SER A 23 0.66 24.50 25.87
N ARG A 24 -0.44 24.87 25.20
CA ARG A 24 -0.75 24.40 23.85
C ARG A 24 0.33 24.96 22.93
N SER A 25 1.40 24.20 22.75
CA SER A 25 2.37 24.46 21.69
C SER A 25 1.67 24.26 20.34
N THR A 26 1.13 25.35 19.79
CA THR A 26 0.77 25.47 18.38
C THR A 26 2.06 25.51 17.56
N SER A 27 2.77 24.38 17.51
CA SER A 27 3.85 24.22 16.54
C SER A 27 3.22 24.10 15.15
N THR A 28 3.68 24.91 14.21
CA THR A 28 3.30 24.79 12.80
C THR A 28 3.61 23.37 12.33
N PRO A 29 2.65 22.65 11.71
CA PRO A 29 2.88 21.28 11.30
C PRO A 29 4.04 21.23 10.28
N ARG A 30 5.04 20.40 10.58
CA ARG A 30 6.27 20.27 9.77
C ARG A 30 6.04 19.59 8.40
N SER A 31 4.85 19.05 8.16
CA SER A 31 4.49 18.27 6.97
C SER A 31 3.22 18.81 6.30
N SER A 32 3.13 18.67 4.97
CA SER A 32 1.94 19.04 4.19
C SER A 32 0.87 17.95 4.29
N PRO A 33 -0.43 18.28 4.42
CA PRO A 33 -1.50 17.29 4.41
C PRO A 33 -1.73 16.68 3.02
N PHE A 34 -1.27 17.34 1.95
CA PHE A 34 -1.48 16.92 0.56
C PHE A 34 -0.42 15.97 0.03
N LEU A 35 0.70 15.81 0.76
CA LEU A 35 1.86 15.04 0.35
C LEU A 35 2.16 13.93 1.36
N PRO A 36 2.79 12.83 0.94
CA PRO A 36 3.26 11.83 1.88
C PRO A 36 4.35 12.41 2.79
N THR A 37 4.41 11.93 4.04
CA THR A 37 5.43 12.34 5.01
C THR A 37 6.83 11.86 4.57
N PRO A 38 7.94 12.36 5.15
CA PRO A 38 9.28 11.85 4.85
C PRO A 38 9.42 10.31 4.90
N LEU A 39 8.87 9.65 5.92
CA LEU A 39 8.88 8.19 6.02
C LEU A 39 8.04 7.52 4.94
N GLU A 40 6.86 8.05 4.65
CA GLU A 40 6.01 7.51 3.60
C GLU A 40 6.67 7.65 2.24
N ARG A 41 7.32 8.78 1.97
CA ARG A 41 8.14 8.96 0.76
C ARG A 41 9.26 7.95 0.69
N ALA A 42 9.98 7.72 1.80
CA ALA A 42 11.04 6.72 1.85
C ALA A 42 10.50 5.30 1.54
N GLY A 43 9.32 4.95 2.10
CA GLY A 43 8.65 3.68 1.80
C GLY A 43 8.17 3.58 0.35
N LEU A 44 7.56 4.64 -0.19
CA LEU A 44 7.04 4.67 -1.56
C LEU A 44 8.15 4.66 -2.62
N VAL A 45 9.33 5.22 -2.34
CA VAL A 45 10.50 5.21 -3.25
C VAL A 45 11.03 3.79 -3.48
N LEU A 46 10.76 2.85 -2.56
CA LEU A 46 11.11 1.44 -2.75
C LEU A 46 10.58 0.87 -4.07
N PHE A 47 9.32 1.17 -4.41
CA PHE A 47 8.66 0.58 -5.58
C PHE A 47 9.29 1.01 -6.92
N PRO A 48 9.42 2.31 -7.25
CA PRO A 48 10.10 2.71 -8.46
C PRO A 48 11.58 2.30 -8.45
N ALA A 49 12.27 2.30 -7.29
CA ALA A 49 13.64 1.83 -7.21
C ALA A 49 13.80 0.35 -7.61
N LEU A 50 12.92 -0.53 -7.10
CA LEU A 50 12.91 -1.96 -7.48
C LEU A 50 12.58 -2.15 -8.96
N LEU A 51 11.63 -1.39 -9.51
CA LEU A 51 11.25 -1.47 -10.92
C LEU A 51 12.38 -0.99 -11.85
N ILE A 52 13.03 0.12 -11.51
CA ILE A 52 14.17 0.66 -12.27
C ILE A 52 15.34 -0.33 -12.20
N PHE A 53 15.71 -0.77 -11.00
CA PHE A 53 16.78 -1.74 -10.82
C PHE A 53 16.51 -3.03 -11.60
N GLY A 54 15.32 -3.61 -11.47
CA GLY A 54 14.97 -4.84 -12.18
C GLY A 54 14.97 -4.68 -13.70
N THR A 55 14.53 -3.52 -14.20
CA THR A 55 14.56 -3.20 -15.64
C THR A 55 15.99 -3.06 -16.14
N ILE A 56 16.85 -2.32 -15.43
CA ILE A 56 18.28 -2.21 -15.76
C ILE A 56 18.95 -3.59 -15.74
N PHE A 57 18.67 -4.39 -14.70
CA PHE A 57 19.21 -5.74 -14.57
C PHE A 57 18.79 -6.62 -15.76
N SER A 58 17.52 -6.55 -16.19
CA SER A 58 17.02 -7.32 -17.33
C SER A 58 17.75 -7.01 -18.65
N ILE A 59 18.23 -5.77 -18.80
CA ILE A 59 18.95 -5.29 -19.99
C ILE A 59 20.44 -5.64 -19.92
N ILE A 60 21.04 -5.64 -18.72
CA ILE A 60 22.49 -5.86 -18.56
C ILE A 60 22.83 -7.35 -18.45
N SER A 61 21.98 -8.16 -17.81
CA SER A 61 22.25 -9.57 -17.58
C SER A 61 22.33 -10.35 -18.90
N PRO A 62 23.45 -11.05 -19.17
CA PRO A 62 23.57 -11.89 -20.35
C PRO A 62 22.52 -13.01 -20.40
N GLN A 63 22.17 -13.57 -19.24
CA GLN A 63 21.20 -14.67 -19.13
C GLN A 63 19.80 -14.23 -19.54
N THR A 64 19.33 -13.07 -19.07
CA THR A 64 18.01 -12.54 -19.45
C THR A 64 17.97 -12.15 -20.93
N ARG A 65 19.03 -11.54 -21.46
CA ARG A 65 19.10 -11.13 -22.87
C ARG A 65 19.15 -12.31 -23.85
N ALA A 66 19.87 -13.36 -23.50
CA ALA A 66 20.00 -14.53 -24.36
C ALA A 66 18.74 -15.41 -24.35
N ALA A 67 17.92 -15.31 -23.31
CA ALA A 67 16.71 -16.11 -23.20
C ALA A 67 15.60 -15.61 -24.16
N PRO A 68 14.94 -16.51 -24.90
CA PRO A 68 13.81 -16.16 -25.73
C PRO A 68 12.71 -15.41 -24.96
N TYR A 69 12.12 -14.38 -25.58
CA TYR A 69 11.06 -13.55 -25.00
C TYR A 69 9.82 -13.56 -25.89
N ASP A 70 8.64 -13.78 -25.30
CA ASP A 70 7.35 -13.71 -26.01
C ASP A 70 6.73 -12.32 -25.79
N PRO A 71 6.68 -11.46 -26.84
CA PRO A 71 6.13 -10.12 -26.75
C PRO A 71 4.60 -10.08 -26.66
N ILE A 72 3.89 -11.19 -26.88
CA ILE A 72 2.44 -11.25 -26.68
C ILE A 72 2.14 -11.63 -25.24
N ALA A 73 2.83 -12.64 -24.70
CA ALA A 73 2.66 -13.06 -23.31
C ALA A 73 3.41 -12.18 -22.30
N GLN A 74 4.21 -11.23 -22.80
CA GLN A 74 5.02 -10.28 -22.03
C GLN A 74 5.87 -10.99 -20.97
N SER A 75 6.51 -12.07 -21.39
CA SER A 75 7.30 -12.96 -20.52
C SER A 75 8.28 -13.80 -21.33
N HIS A 76 9.35 -14.28 -20.68
CA HIS A 76 10.21 -15.32 -21.26
C HIS A 76 9.45 -16.62 -21.55
N PHE A 77 10.04 -17.49 -22.37
CA PHE A 77 9.49 -18.82 -22.61
C PHE A 77 9.49 -19.65 -21.32
N GLN A 78 8.47 -20.49 -21.15
CA GLN A 78 8.16 -21.15 -19.88
C GLN A 78 8.83 -22.52 -19.71
N ASP A 79 9.49 -23.01 -20.76
CA ASP A 79 10.24 -24.27 -20.75
C ASP A 79 11.48 -24.12 -19.83
N PRO A 80 11.68 -25.05 -18.87
CA PRO A 80 12.84 -25.03 -17.97
C PRO A 80 14.21 -24.97 -18.66
N SER A 81 14.34 -25.50 -19.88
CA SER A 81 15.61 -25.56 -20.61
C SER A 81 16.05 -24.21 -21.19
N VAL A 82 15.10 -23.30 -21.44
CA VAL A 82 15.35 -21.99 -22.08
C VAL A 82 15.07 -20.81 -21.17
N SER A 83 14.35 -21.03 -20.07
CA SER A 83 14.01 -19.97 -19.10
C SER A 83 15.26 -19.49 -18.37
N PRO A 84 15.50 -18.16 -18.24
CA PRO A 84 16.74 -17.63 -17.68
C PRO A 84 16.88 -17.87 -16.17
N SER A 85 15.77 -18.18 -15.48
CA SER A 85 15.76 -18.43 -14.04
C SER A 85 14.52 -19.20 -13.62
N TYR A 86 14.56 -19.77 -12.40
CA TYR A 86 13.39 -20.31 -11.70
C TYR A 86 12.25 -19.28 -11.63
N PHE A 87 12.56 -18.02 -11.29
CA PHE A 87 11.59 -16.95 -11.09
C PHE A 87 11.00 -16.40 -12.38
N ALA A 88 11.64 -16.62 -13.53
CA ALA A 88 11.11 -16.26 -14.84
C ALA A 88 9.95 -17.15 -15.30
N ARG A 89 9.75 -18.30 -14.64
CA ARG A 89 8.66 -19.24 -14.94
C ARG A 89 7.40 -18.88 -14.16
N LYS A 90 6.27 -18.78 -14.84
CA LYS A 90 4.93 -18.57 -14.26
C LYS A 90 4.48 -19.74 -13.38
N SER A 91 5.08 -20.92 -13.52
CA SER A 91 4.85 -22.11 -12.70
C SER A 91 5.65 -22.13 -11.39
N ASN A 92 6.51 -21.14 -11.15
CA ASN A 92 7.28 -21.09 -9.92
C ASN A 92 6.36 -21.02 -8.67
N LEU A 93 6.78 -21.66 -7.59
CA LEU A 93 5.97 -21.87 -6.39
C LEU A 93 5.48 -20.54 -5.79
N PHE A 94 6.35 -19.54 -5.73
CA PHE A 94 6.02 -18.22 -5.21
C PHE A 94 4.99 -17.51 -6.10
N ASN A 95 5.08 -17.62 -7.42
CA ASN A 95 4.07 -17.04 -8.29
C ASN A 95 2.71 -17.73 -8.10
N VAL A 96 2.69 -19.06 -8.05
CA VAL A 96 1.46 -19.84 -7.96
C VAL A 96 0.77 -19.69 -6.61
N LEU A 97 1.52 -19.78 -5.51
CA LEU A 97 0.96 -19.75 -4.16
C LEU A 97 0.86 -18.35 -3.59
N PHE A 98 1.83 -17.48 -3.87
CA PHE A 98 1.90 -16.14 -3.28
C PHE A 98 1.32 -15.08 -4.21
N VAL A 99 1.92 -14.82 -5.38
CA VAL A 99 1.53 -13.67 -6.23
C VAL A 99 0.11 -13.80 -6.76
N LYS A 100 -0.27 -14.96 -7.33
CA LYS A 100 -1.64 -15.20 -7.83
C LYS A 100 -2.71 -15.11 -6.75
N ARG A 101 -2.33 -15.36 -5.49
CA ARG A 101 -3.21 -15.24 -4.32
C ARG A 101 -2.82 -14.03 -3.45
N GLY A 102 -2.15 -13.03 -4.05
CA GLY A 102 -1.46 -11.98 -3.29
C GLY A 102 -2.41 -11.20 -2.40
N TRP A 103 -3.59 -10.83 -2.90
CA TRP A 103 -4.58 -10.09 -2.11
C TRP A 103 -5.04 -10.87 -0.87
N ALA A 104 -5.14 -12.20 -0.95
CA ALA A 104 -5.47 -13.04 0.20
C ALA A 104 -4.37 -12.99 1.26
N TRP A 105 -3.10 -13.08 0.87
CA TRP A 105 -1.97 -12.97 1.81
C TRP A 105 -1.88 -11.59 2.46
N ILE A 106 -2.11 -10.52 1.70
CA ILE A 106 -2.17 -9.15 2.22
C ILE A 106 -3.32 -9.02 3.24
N THR A 107 -4.49 -9.56 2.91
CA THR A 107 -5.68 -9.52 3.78
C THR A 107 -5.46 -10.29 5.07
N VAL A 108 -4.91 -11.52 4.99
CA VAL A 108 -4.58 -12.33 6.18
C VAL A 108 -3.54 -11.62 7.03
N ALA A 109 -2.48 -11.06 6.43
CA ALA A 109 -1.46 -10.32 7.18
C ALA A 109 -2.05 -9.13 7.95
N PHE A 110 -2.95 -8.38 7.31
CA PHE A 110 -3.65 -7.27 7.93
C PHE A 110 -4.53 -7.71 9.09
N PHE A 111 -5.43 -8.68 8.89
CA PHE A 111 -6.33 -9.10 9.97
C PHE A 111 -5.60 -9.81 11.11
N VAL A 112 -4.56 -10.60 10.82
CA VAL A 112 -3.70 -11.17 11.86
C VAL A 112 -3.07 -10.05 12.69
N PHE A 113 -2.59 -8.97 12.08
CA PHE A 113 -2.09 -7.81 12.82
C PHE A 113 -3.20 -7.13 13.65
N VAL A 114 -4.32 -6.77 13.02
CA VAL A 114 -5.44 -6.05 13.67
C VAL A 114 -6.00 -6.80 14.88
N PHE A 115 -6.07 -8.14 14.82
CA PHE A 115 -6.61 -8.94 15.91
C PHE A 115 -5.58 -9.37 16.96
N SER A 116 -4.28 -9.39 16.64
CA SER A 116 -3.23 -9.81 17.59
C SER A 116 -2.44 -8.66 18.22
N HIS A 117 -2.44 -7.47 17.63
CA HIS A 117 -1.61 -6.36 18.11
C HIS A 117 -2.33 -5.53 19.19
N PRO A 118 -1.68 -5.19 20.32
CA PRO A 118 -2.30 -4.42 21.39
C PRO A 118 -2.77 -3.01 21.00
N SER A 119 -2.14 -2.38 19.99
CA SER A 119 -2.50 -1.02 19.57
C SER A 119 -3.84 -0.91 18.83
N THR A 120 -4.44 -2.05 18.47
CA THR A 120 -5.68 -2.16 17.70
C THR A 120 -6.78 -2.88 18.49
N THR A 121 -6.71 -2.91 19.82
CA THR A 121 -7.73 -3.53 20.67
C THR A 121 -9.06 -2.78 20.65
N ASP A 122 -9.02 -1.46 20.48
CA ASP A 122 -10.22 -0.63 20.37
C ASP A 122 -11.10 -1.04 19.17
N THR A 123 -12.40 -1.18 19.42
CA THR A 123 -13.36 -1.63 18.40
C THR A 123 -13.55 -0.58 17.31
N GLY A 124 -13.57 0.71 17.66
CA GLY A 124 -13.68 1.80 16.70
C GLY A 124 -12.50 1.82 15.71
N ARG A 125 -11.27 1.64 16.22
CA ARG A 125 -10.06 1.51 15.41
C ARG A 125 -10.11 0.32 14.48
N ARG A 126 -10.59 -0.85 14.95
CA ARG A 126 -10.77 -2.04 14.11
C ARG A 126 -11.77 -1.79 12.99
N VAL A 127 -12.89 -1.12 13.27
CA VAL A 127 -13.90 -0.77 12.26
C VAL A 127 -13.30 0.18 11.23
N ARG A 128 -12.66 1.27 11.64
CA ARG A 128 -12.01 2.23 10.73
C ARG A 128 -10.92 1.57 9.88
N ALA A 129 -10.10 0.71 10.48
CA ALA A 129 -9.10 -0.07 9.74
C ALA A 129 -9.76 -1.02 8.72
N SER A 130 -10.84 -1.71 9.10
CA SER A 130 -11.60 -2.57 8.19
C SER A 130 -12.23 -1.77 7.04
N LEU A 131 -12.73 -0.55 7.30
CA LEU A 131 -13.26 0.34 6.26
C LEU A 131 -12.16 0.76 5.26
N ARG A 132 -10.93 1.05 5.74
CA ARG A 132 -9.78 1.29 4.85
C ARG A 132 -9.44 0.05 4.03
N TRP A 133 -9.44 -1.14 4.64
CA TRP A 133 -9.27 -2.40 3.90
C TRP A 133 -10.36 -2.60 2.83
N VAL A 134 -11.64 -2.31 3.13
CA VAL A 134 -12.74 -2.34 2.14
C VAL A 134 -12.48 -1.34 1.01
N ALA A 135 -12.04 -0.11 1.32
CA ALA A 135 -11.74 0.90 0.32
C ALA A 135 -10.60 0.46 -0.62
N VAL A 136 -9.50 -0.07 -0.08
CA VAL A 136 -8.39 -0.59 -0.92
C VAL A 136 -8.80 -1.85 -1.69
N THR A 137 -9.57 -2.75 -1.08
CA THR A 137 -10.12 -3.94 -1.76
C THR A 137 -11.00 -3.53 -2.93
N THR A 138 -11.83 -2.50 -2.75
CA THR A 138 -12.70 -1.96 -3.82
C THR A 138 -11.85 -1.41 -4.96
N MET A 139 -10.82 -0.61 -4.66
CA MET A 139 -9.89 -0.12 -5.69
C MET A 139 -9.20 -1.26 -6.44
N TRP A 140 -8.72 -2.29 -5.73
CA TRP A 140 -8.12 -3.47 -6.34
C TRP A 140 -9.11 -4.25 -7.22
N PHE A 141 -10.34 -4.43 -6.76
CA PHE A 141 -11.38 -5.17 -7.45
C PHE A 141 -11.84 -4.46 -8.73
N LEU A 142 -12.05 -3.14 -8.66
CA LEU A 142 -12.39 -2.31 -9.82
C LEU A 142 -11.30 -2.36 -10.89
N VAL A 143 -10.03 -2.33 -10.47
CA VAL A 143 -8.92 -2.39 -11.41
C VAL A 143 -8.80 -3.78 -12.05
N THR A 144 -8.89 -4.86 -11.26
CA THR A 144 -8.45 -6.20 -11.71
C THR A 144 -9.56 -7.19 -12.06
N GLN A 145 -10.76 -7.03 -11.51
CA GLN A 145 -11.83 -8.04 -11.65
C GLN A 145 -13.02 -7.50 -12.45
N TRP A 146 -13.63 -6.41 -11.97
CA TRP A 146 -14.90 -5.93 -12.51
C TRP A 146 -15.11 -4.45 -12.19
N CYS A 147 -15.43 -3.67 -13.22
CA CYS A 147 -15.73 -2.24 -13.08
C CYS A 147 -16.95 -1.89 -13.95
N PHE A 148 -18.16 -2.20 -13.48
CA PHE A 148 -19.39 -2.00 -14.27
C PHE A 148 -19.33 -2.70 -15.65
N GLY A 149 -18.74 -3.90 -15.70
CA GLY A 149 -18.36 -4.62 -16.92
C GLY A 149 -16.92 -5.13 -16.83
N PRO A 150 -16.17 -5.23 -17.95
CA PRO A 150 -14.75 -5.61 -17.96
C PRO A 150 -13.94 -4.83 -16.93
N ALA A 151 -12.93 -5.46 -16.35
CA ALA A 151 -11.98 -4.81 -15.46
C ALA A 151 -11.39 -3.54 -16.11
N LEU A 152 -11.00 -2.55 -15.31
CA LEU A 152 -10.41 -1.31 -15.85
C LEU A 152 -9.19 -1.59 -16.73
N ILE A 153 -8.43 -2.65 -16.41
CA ILE A 153 -7.30 -3.13 -17.20
C ILE A 153 -7.75 -3.56 -18.61
N ASP A 154 -8.78 -4.40 -18.73
CA ASP A 154 -9.31 -4.86 -20.02
C ASP A 154 -9.85 -3.69 -20.86
N ARG A 155 -10.50 -2.71 -20.21
CA ARG A 155 -10.99 -1.49 -20.88
C ARG A 155 -9.84 -0.62 -21.38
N GLY A 156 -8.83 -0.39 -20.54
CA GLY A 156 -7.64 0.36 -20.90
C GLY A 156 -6.90 -0.27 -22.08
N PHE A 157 -6.79 -1.61 -22.09
CA PHE A 157 -6.20 -2.36 -23.19
C PHE A 157 -6.97 -2.17 -24.51
N ARG A 158 -8.29 -2.26 -24.47
CA ARG A 158 -9.14 -2.02 -25.65
C ARG A 158 -9.06 -0.57 -26.13
N TRP A 159 -9.08 0.39 -25.20
CA TRP A 159 -9.05 1.82 -25.53
C TRP A 159 -7.72 2.22 -26.20
N THR A 160 -6.62 1.59 -25.82
CA THR A 160 -5.30 1.80 -26.43
C THR A 160 -5.10 1.05 -27.75
N GLY A 161 -6.16 0.46 -28.31
CA GLY A 161 -6.16 -0.17 -29.64
C GLY A 161 -6.08 -1.70 -29.63
N GLY A 162 -6.05 -2.33 -28.46
CA GLY A 162 -5.94 -3.78 -28.33
C GLY A 162 -7.17 -4.54 -28.82
N ARG A 163 -6.96 -5.73 -29.38
CA ARG A 163 -8.01 -6.59 -29.95
C ARG A 163 -7.77 -8.06 -29.64
N CYS A 164 -8.83 -8.85 -29.66
CA CYS A 164 -8.75 -10.30 -29.65
C CYS A 164 -8.55 -10.80 -31.09
N GLU A 165 -7.37 -11.31 -31.41
CA GLU A 165 -7.11 -12.00 -32.67
C GLU A 165 -7.43 -13.50 -32.48
N LEU A 166 -8.57 -13.96 -32.96
CA LEU A 166 -8.88 -15.39 -32.97
C LEU A 166 -7.96 -16.10 -33.98
N ALA A 167 -7.46 -17.28 -33.62
CA ALA A 167 -6.71 -18.09 -34.58
C ALA A 167 -7.63 -18.40 -35.78
N ARG A 168 -7.14 -18.11 -36.98
CA ARG A 168 -7.80 -18.14 -38.30
C ARG A 168 -8.69 -19.36 -38.62
N ARG A 169 -8.63 -20.44 -37.81
CA ARG A 169 -9.37 -21.69 -37.97
C ARG A 169 -10.89 -21.56 -37.72
N GLU A 170 -11.34 -20.56 -36.97
CA GLU A 170 -12.79 -20.31 -36.74
C GLU A 170 -13.41 -19.33 -37.75
N VAL A 171 -12.59 -18.47 -38.38
CA VAL A 171 -13.03 -17.55 -39.44
C VAL A 171 -13.43 -18.32 -40.71
N GLU A 172 -12.87 -19.51 -40.91
CA GLU A 172 -13.17 -20.40 -42.04
C GLU A 172 -14.55 -21.09 -41.93
N PHE A 173 -15.15 -21.13 -40.74
CA PHE A 173 -16.44 -21.78 -40.47
C PHE A 173 -17.63 -20.81 -40.32
N GLY A 174 -17.48 -19.53 -40.68
CA GLY A 174 -18.61 -18.62 -40.92
C GLY A 174 -19.55 -18.42 -39.72
N SER A 175 -19.03 -18.40 -38.49
CA SER A 175 -19.81 -17.98 -37.33
C SER A 175 -19.75 -16.46 -37.19
N ASP A 176 -20.86 -15.78 -37.52
CA ASP A 176 -21.11 -14.34 -37.30
C ASP A 176 -21.13 -13.94 -35.80
N THR A 177 -20.65 -14.81 -34.92
CA THR A 177 -20.48 -14.57 -33.48
C THR A 177 -19.02 -14.34 -33.09
N VAL A 178 -18.21 -13.80 -34.01
CA VAL A 178 -16.94 -13.11 -33.67
C VAL A 178 -17.25 -11.77 -32.98
N GLY A 179 -18.15 -11.81 -32.00
CA GLY A 179 -18.47 -10.68 -31.15
C GLY A 179 -17.21 -10.30 -30.41
N ASP A 180 -16.78 -9.07 -30.65
CA ASP A 180 -15.72 -8.32 -29.98
C ASP A 180 -15.58 -8.80 -28.52
N LYS A 181 -14.70 -9.77 -28.26
CA LYS A 181 -14.50 -10.29 -26.91
C LYS A 181 -13.91 -9.13 -26.10
N VAL A 182 -14.63 -8.66 -25.09
CA VAL A 182 -14.29 -7.41 -24.39
C VAL A 182 -13.29 -7.64 -23.25
N THR A 183 -12.96 -8.89 -22.92
CA THR A 183 -12.02 -9.26 -21.85
C THR A 183 -10.92 -10.19 -22.34
N ALA A 184 -9.73 -10.06 -21.74
CA ALA A 184 -8.60 -10.95 -22.05
C ALA A 184 -8.91 -12.42 -21.73
N VAL A 185 -9.68 -12.68 -20.68
CA VAL A 185 -10.10 -14.04 -20.28
C VAL A 185 -11.03 -14.65 -21.32
N ALA A 186 -12.04 -13.92 -21.79
CA ALA A 186 -12.95 -14.41 -22.82
C ALA A 186 -12.22 -14.64 -24.15
N CYS A 187 -11.27 -13.78 -24.51
CA CYS A 187 -10.44 -13.96 -25.68
C CYS A 187 -9.63 -15.26 -25.62
N LYS A 188 -8.93 -15.50 -24.50
CA LYS A 188 -8.13 -16.72 -24.29
C LYS A 188 -8.99 -17.98 -24.23
N ALA A 189 -10.16 -17.90 -23.60
CA ALA A 189 -11.11 -19.02 -23.54
C ALA A 189 -11.63 -19.42 -24.93
N ALA A 190 -11.73 -18.45 -25.85
CA ALA A 190 -12.06 -18.67 -27.25
C ALA A 190 -10.84 -19.06 -28.12
N GLY A 191 -9.69 -19.37 -27.52
CA GLY A 191 -8.46 -19.71 -28.27
C GLY A 191 -7.80 -18.52 -29.00
N GLY A 192 -8.24 -17.29 -28.72
CA GLY A 192 -7.69 -16.07 -29.29
C GLY A 192 -6.47 -15.54 -28.56
N LYS A 193 -5.73 -14.66 -29.25
CA LYS A 193 -4.58 -13.92 -28.73
C LYS A 193 -4.99 -12.47 -28.45
N TRP A 194 -4.76 -12.02 -27.22
CA TRP A 194 -5.03 -10.64 -26.80
C TRP A 194 -3.83 -9.75 -27.16
N LYS A 195 -3.96 -8.90 -28.19
CA LYS A 195 -2.80 -8.21 -28.80
C LYS A 195 -3.11 -6.77 -29.19
N GLY A 196 -2.07 -5.93 -29.25
CA GLY A 196 -2.11 -4.59 -29.86
C GLY A 196 -2.52 -3.46 -28.93
N GLY A 197 -2.83 -3.75 -27.67
CA GLY A 197 -3.18 -2.77 -26.65
C GLY A 197 -2.12 -2.68 -25.56
N HIS A 198 -2.29 -1.69 -24.69
CA HIS A 198 -1.49 -1.48 -23.49
C HIS A 198 -2.10 -2.21 -22.29
N ASP A 199 -1.36 -3.16 -21.71
CA ASP A 199 -1.80 -3.88 -20.52
C ASP A 199 -1.22 -3.24 -19.25
N ILE A 200 -2.05 -3.01 -18.23
CA ILE A 200 -1.54 -2.53 -16.94
C ILE A 200 -1.01 -3.74 -16.19
N SER A 201 0.24 -3.70 -15.71
CA SER A 201 0.79 -4.84 -14.97
C SER A 201 0.06 -5.05 -13.64
N GLY A 202 -0.87 -6.01 -13.63
CA GLY A 202 -1.66 -6.39 -12.46
C GLY A 202 -0.82 -6.88 -11.28
N HIS A 203 0.31 -7.56 -11.54
CA HIS A 203 1.25 -7.96 -10.49
C HIS A 203 1.96 -6.76 -9.85
N VAL A 204 2.46 -5.82 -10.66
CA VAL A 204 3.07 -4.59 -10.13
C VAL A 204 2.06 -3.79 -9.33
N PHE A 205 0.85 -3.63 -9.86
CA PHE A 205 -0.26 -2.98 -9.17
C PHE A 205 -0.56 -3.64 -7.82
N LEU A 206 -0.86 -4.94 -7.81
CA LEU A 206 -1.25 -5.69 -6.61
C LEU A 206 -0.16 -5.68 -5.53
N LEU A 207 1.08 -6.00 -5.90
CA LEU A 207 2.18 -6.10 -4.94
C LEU A 207 2.55 -4.74 -4.36
N THR A 208 2.52 -3.68 -5.18
CA THR A 208 2.76 -2.32 -4.72
C THR A 208 1.65 -1.84 -3.80
N LEU A 209 0.39 -1.94 -4.23
CA LEU A 209 -0.76 -1.49 -3.44
C LEU A 209 -0.87 -2.24 -2.11
N GLY A 210 -0.73 -3.57 -2.15
CA GLY A 210 -0.79 -4.42 -0.96
C GLY A 210 0.35 -4.13 0.03
N THR A 211 1.58 -3.95 -0.47
CA THR A 211 2.71 -3.59 0.39
C THR A 211 2.55 -2.20 0.99
N ALA A 212 2.13 -1.20 0.20
CA ALA A 212 1.88 0.15 0.68
C ALA A 212 0.73 0.20 1.71
N PHE A 213 -0.34 -0.59 1.50
CA PHE A 213 -1.42 -0.79 2.46
C PHE A 213 -0.91 -1.33 3.80
N LEU A 214 -0.10 -2.41 3.80
CA LEU A 214 0.48 -2.94 5.03
C LEU A 214 1.46 -1.97 5.69
N MET A 215 2.27 -1.24 4.91
CA MET A 215 3.14 -0.18 5.45
C MET A 215 2.33 0.89 6.20
N GLN A 216 1.13 1.21 5.75
CA GLN A 216 0.26 2.18 6.40
C GLN A 216 -0.41 1.61 7.65
N GLU A 217 -1.15 0.50 7.52
CA GLU A 217 -1.94 -0.06 8.63
C GLU A 217 -1.06 -0.62 9.75
N VAL A 218 0.04 -1.29 9.39
CA VAL A 218 0.98 -1.88 10.37
C VAL A 218 2.00 -0.84 10.80
N GLY A 219 2.63 -0.14 9.85
CA GLY A 219 3.75 0.76 10.14
C GLY A 219 3.36 1.91 11.07
N TRP A 220 2.26 2.62 10.79
CA TRP A 220 1.83 3.73 11.66
C TRP A 220 1.35 3.26 13.03
N ALA A 221 0.63 2.14 13.09
CA ALA A 221 0.19 1.57 14.35
C ALA A 221 1.38 1.16 15.25
N VAL A 222 2.40 0.52 14.66
CA VAL A 222 3.64 0.13 15.35
C VAL A 222 4.47 1.34 15.78
N LEU A 223 4.66 2.31 14.88
CA LEU A 223 5.47 3.50 15.17
C LEU A 223 4.88 4.30 16.32
N ARG A 224 3.56 4.52 16.29
CA ARG A 224 2.84 5.18 17.38
C ARG A 224 2.96 4.41 18.69
N TRP A 225 2.70 3.10 18.65
CA TRP A 225 2.77 2.22 19.81
C TRP A 225 4.15 2.26 20.47
N SER A 226 5.22 2.30 19.67
CA SER A 226 6.60 2.34 20.16
C SER A 226 7.05 3.69 20.71
N GLY A 227 6.45 4.80 20.24
CA GLY A 227 6.90 6.17 20.57
C GLY A 227 8.31 6.52 20.06
N LYS A 228 8.99 5.64 19.31
CA LYS A 228 10.42 5.80 18.93
C LYS A 228 10.66 6.82 17.82
N ARG A 229 9.61 7.24 17.11
CA ARG A 229 9.69 8.28 16.07
C ARG A 229 8.58 9.29 16.28
N ASN A 230 8.96 10.56 16.33
CA ASN A 230 8.04 11.68 16.45
C ASN A 230 7.76 12.29 15.07
N GLU A 231 7.30 11.45 14.15
CA GLU A 231 6.85 11.89 12.83
C GLU A 231 5.33 12.02 12.84
N GLU A 232 4.86 13.21 12.52
CA GLU A 232 3.45 13.55 12.58
C GLU A 232 2.87 13.78 11.19
N ARG A 233 1.65 13.26 10.98
CA ARG A 233 0.85 13.57 9.80
C ARG A 233 0.07 14.85 10.08
N CYS A 234 0.13 15.79 9.14
CA CYS A 234 -0.71 16.98 9.15
C CYS A 234 -2.09 16.68 8.59
N VAL A 235 -3.12 17.27 9.17
CA VAL A 235 -4.51 17.18 8.74
C VAL A 235 -5.15 18.56 8.66
N VAL A 236 -6.03 18.74 7.68
CA VAL A 236 -6.96 19.87 7.60
C VAL A 236 -8.17 19.53 8.47
N MET A 237 -8.54 20.42 9.37
CA MET A 237 -9.72 20.33 10.23
C MET A 237 -10.98 20.86 9.52
N THR A 238 -12.15 20.70 10.11
CA THR A 238 -13.43 21.19 9.54
C THR A 238 -13.51 22.72 9.45
N ASP A 239 -12.77 23.42 10.32
CA ASP A 239 -12.60 24.88 10.31
C ASP A 239 -11.50 25.36 9.34
N GLY A 240 -10.87 24.44 8.59
CA GLY A 240 -9.75 24.72 7.70
C GLY A 240 -8.39 24.82 8.40
N ALA A 241 -8.33 24.72 9.73
CA ALA A 241 -7.06 24.79 10.46
C ALA A 241 -6.19 23.57 10.16
N LEU A 242 -4.88 23.78 10.03
CA LEU A 242 -3.89 22.71 9.92
C LEU A 242 -3.45 22.26 11.31
N LYS A 243 -3.65 20.98 11.63
CA LYS A 243 -3.27 20.39 12.92
C LYS A 243 -2.52 19.09 12.73
N SER A 244 -1.83 18.68 13.79
CA SER A 244 -1.28 17.33 13.88
C SER A 244 -2.42 16.31 13.98
N ALA A 245 -2.31 15.18 13.29
CA ALA A 245 -3.23 14.05 13.42
C ALA A 245 -3.30 13.51 14.86
N ASN A 246 -2.30 13.79 15.69
CA ASN A 246 -2.29 13.45 17.11
C ASN A 246 -3.38 14.18 17.92
N VAL A 247 -3.96 15.26 17.40
CA VAL A 247 -5.09 15.94 18.06
C VAL A 247 -6.36 15.08 18.02
N GLU A 248 -6.49 14.18 17.05
CA GLU A 248 -7.64 13.28 16.89
C GLU A 248 -7.39 11.90 17.52
N SER A 249 -6.27 11.70 18.22
CA SER A 249 -5.93 10.40 18.80
C SER A 249 -6.37 10.27 20.26
N ASP A 250 -7.05 9.16 20.57
CA ASP A 250 -7.52 8.88 21.94
C ASP A 250 -6.44 8.27 22.86
N THR A 251 -5.30 7.81 22.33
CA THR A 251 -4.23 7.18 23.12
C THR A 251 -2.96 8.02 23.10
N SER A 252 -2.14 7.92 24.15
CA SER A 252 -0.83 8.59 24.20
C SER A 252 0.17 7.98 23.21
N LEU A 253 1.15 8.77 22.79
CA LEU A 253 2.30 8.28 22.04
C LEU A 253 3.16 7.39 22.95
N GLY A 254 3.62 6.24 22.45
CA GLY A 254 4.54 5.37 23.19
C GLY A 254 3.93 4.57 24.34
N GLU A 255 2.61 4.41 24.37
CA GLU A 255 1.89 3.57 25.36
C GLU A 255 2.48 2.16 25.49
N GLY A 256 3.06 1.64 24.41
CA GLY A 256 3.68 0.33 24.34
C GLY A 256 5.21 0.31 24.33
N SER A 257 5.87 1.41 24.73
CA SER A 257 7.33 1.56 24.62
C SER A 257 8.14 0.43 25.28
N GLU A 258 7.61 -0.18 26.35
CA GLU A 258 8.23 -1.30 27.06
C GLU A 258 7.98 -2.68 26.43
N ARG A 259 7.09 -2.78 25.44
CA ARG A 259 6.70 -4.05 24.79
C ARG A 259 7.30 -4.18 23.39
N PRO A 260 7.42 -5.42 22.85
CA PRO A 260 7.88 -5.63 21.49
C PRO A 260 6.98 -4.90 20.48
N ALA A 261 7.54 -3.91 19.77
CA ALA A 261 6.77 -2.98 18.95
C ALA A 261 5.99 -3.64 17.80
N LEU A 262 6.47 -4.77 17.27
CA LEU A 262 5.89 -5.43 16.10
C LEU A 262 4.86 -6.53 16.45
N GLY A 263 4.97 -7.14 17.63
CA GLY A 263 4.23 -8.36 17.97
C GLY A 263 4.41 -9.52 16.97
N LEU A 264 3.58 -10.56 17.08
CA LEU A 264 3.58 -11.69 16.13
C LEU A 264 2.96 -11.29 14.78
N GLY A 265 1.80 -10.61 14.81
CA GLY A 265 1.12 -10.19 13.59
C GLY A 265 1.91 -9.19 12.75
N GLY A 266 2.64 -8.26 13.38
CA GLY A 266 3.48 -7.33 12.64
C GLY A 266 4.71 -8.01 12.03
N LYS A 267 5.29 -9.02 12.69
CA LYS A 267 6.36 -9.86 12.09
C LYS A 267 5.85 -10.61 10.87
N PHE A 268 4.66 -11.20 10.95
CA PHE A 268 4.03 -11.86 9.82
C PHE A 268 3.78 -10.89 8.65
N ALA A 269 3.24 -9.70 8.94
CA ALA A 269 3.03 -8.67 7.92
C ALA A 269 4.35 -8.20 7.28
N VAL A 270 5.44 -8.03 8.06
CA VAL A 270 6.76 -7.73 7.51
C VAL A 270 7.28 -8.83 6.60
N GLY A 271 7.08 -10.10 6.96
CA GLY A 271 7.40 -11.23 6.09
C GLY A 271 6.65 -11.17 4.75
N VAL A 272 5.34 -10.89 4.79
CA VAL A 272 4.51 -10.72 3.57
C VAL A 272 4.96 -9.52 2.74
N MET A 273 5.30 -8.39 3.36
CA MET A 273 5.85 -7.22 2.65
C MET A 273 7.20 -7.52 2.00
N GLY A 274 8.09 -8.23 2.70
CA GLY A 274 9.40 -8.64 2.17
C GLY A 274 9.26 -9.57 0.97
N LEU A 275 8.38 -10.58 1.06
CA LEU A 275 8.11 -11.47 -0.05
C LEU A 275 7.42 -10.75 -1.23
N SER A 276 6.57 -9.77 -0.95
CA SER A 276 5.95 -8.91 -1.98
C SER A 276 6.98 -8.06 -2.70
N ALA A 277 7.92 -7.44 -1.97
CA ALA A 277 9.02 -6.67 -2.56
C ALA A 277 9.95 -7.56 -3.40
N TRP A 278 10.27 -8.76 -2.93
CA TRP A 278 11.04 -9.73 -3.69
C TRP A 278 10.33 -10.14 -4.99
N MET A 279 9.04 -10.49 -4.93
CA MET A 279 8.29 -10.87 -6.13
C MET A 279 8.03 -9.69 -7.07
N LEU A 280 7.96 -8.47 -6.55
CA LEU A 280 7.92 -7.25 -7.37
C LEU A 280 9.24 -7.08 -8.15
N LEU A 281 10.38 -7.31 -7.50
CA LEU A 281 11.69 -7.30 -8.16
C LEU A 281 11.79 -8.39 -9.23
N MET A 282 11.36 -9.63 -8.94
CA MET A 282 11.33 -10.70 -9.94
C MET A 282 10.41 -10.35 -11.13
N THR A 283 9.27 -9.70 -10.86
CA THR A 283 8.37 -9.17 -11.89
C THR A 283 9.06 -8.11 -12.74
N ALA A 284 9.81 -7.20 -12.11
CA ALA A 284 10.57 -6.16 -12.80
C ALA A 284 11.66 -6.72 -13.72
N ILE A 285 12.27 -7.85 -13.37
CA ILE A 285 13.34 -8.47 -14.17
C ILE A 285 12.78 -9.28 -15.35
N TYR A 286 11.78 -10.15 -15.14
CA TYR A 286 11.45 -11.21 -16.10
C TYR A 286 10.13 -11.06 -16.85
N PHE A 287 9.26 -10.16 -16.42
CA PHE A 287 7.89 -10.03 -16.95
C PHE A 287 7.61 -8.59 -17.33
N HIS A 288 6.65 -8.38 -18.23
CA HIS A 288 6.11 -7.08 -18.62
C HIS A 288 7.10 -6.12 -19.28
N THR A 289 6.60 -5.22 -20.14
CA THR A 289 7.42 -4.09 -20.60
C THR A 289 7.61 -3.05 -19.48
N TRP A 290 8.56 -2.14 -19.68
CA TRP A 290 8.72 -0.97 -18.81
C TRP A 290 7.42 -0.16 -18.67
N PHE A 291 6.68 0.03 -19.77
CA PHE A 291 5.49 0.88 -19.77
C PHE A 291 4.31 0.22 -19.01
N GLU A 292 4.16 -1.10 -19.13
CA GLU A 292 3.17 -1.87 -18.35
C GLU A 292 3.47 -1.83 -16.84
N LYS A 293 4.76 -1.90 -16.47
CA LYS A 293 5.21 -1.75 -15.07
C LYS A 293 4.93 -0.35 -14.54
N PHE A 294 5.27 0.68 -15.33
CA PHE A 294 5.06 2.08 -14.96
C PHE A 294 3.58 2.39 -14.70
N THR A 295 2.69 1.96 -15.60
CA THR A 295 1.25 2.18 -15.43
C THR A 295 0.65 1.36 -14.29
N GLY A 296 1.16 0.15 -14.02
CA GLY A 296 0.83 -0.62 -12.82
C GLY A 296 1.21 0.09 -11.53
N LEU A 297 2.41 0.67 -11.48
CA LEU A 297 2.88 1.48 -10.35
C LEU A 297 2.02 2.74 -10.18
N LEU A 298 1.77 3.48 -11.25
CA LEU A 298 0.96 4.70 -11.21
C LEU A 298 -0.45 4.42 -10.66
N THR A 299 -1.09 3.36 -11.14
CA THR A 299 -2.41 2.93 -10.66
C THR A 299 -2.40 2.62 -9.16
N ALA A 300 -1.35 1.94 -8.67
CA ALA A 300 -1.22 1.63 -7.24
C ALA A 300 -0.99 2.88 -6.39
N VAL A 301 -0.15 3.81 -6.85
CA VAL A 301 0.13 5.09 -6.18
C VAL A 301 -1.12 5.96 -6.14
N THR A 302 -1.92 5.98 -7.21
CA THR A 302 -3.21 6.69 -7.23
C THR A 302 -4.18 6.10 -6.20
N ALA A 303 -4.35 4.77 -6.16
CA ALA A 303 -5.21 4.12 -5.17
C ALA A 303 -4.73 4.39 -3.73
N PHE A 304 -3.41 4.34 -3.50
CA PHE A 304 -2.81 4.72 -2.23
C PHE A 304 -3.13 6.18 -1.86
N TYR A 305 -2.97 7.11 -2.81
CA TYR A 305 -3.23 8.53 -2.57
C TYR A 305 -4.68 8.76 -2.15
N VAL A 306 -5.63 8.14 -2.86
CA VAL A 306 -7.06 8.24 -2.58
C VAL A 306 -7.40 7.72 -1.17
N VAL A 307 -6.82 6.61 -0.73
CA VAL A 307 -7.19 6.03 0.57
C VAL A 307 -6.41 6.64 1.74
N TYR A 308 -5.16 7.08 1.54
CA TYR A 308 -4.26 7.45 2.65
C TYR A 308 -3.86 8.92 2.71
N ILE A 309 -3.95 9.65 1.60
CA ILE A 309 -3.60 11.08 1.55
C ILE A 309 -4.87 11.94 1.53
N VAL A 310 -5.88 11.61 0.73
CA VAL A 310 -7.16 12.36 0.67
C VAL A 310 -7.82 12.57 2.05
N PRO A 311 -7.90 11.58 2.96
CA PRO A 311 -8.50 11.80 4.28
C PRO A 311 -7.76 12.86 5.12
N ARG A 312 -6.51 13.19 4.79
CA ARG A 312 -5.78 14.23 5.52
C ARG A 312 -6.34 15.61 5.25
N PHE A 313 -6.84 15.88 4.04
CA PHE A 313 -7.34 17.19 3.64
C PHE A 313 -8.84 17.22 3.33
N VAL A 314 -9.53 16.08 3.40
CA VAL A 314 -10.99 15.99 3.30
C VAL A 314 -11.56 15.44 4.61
N PRO A 315 -11.96 16.31 5.56
CA PRO A 315 -12.43 15.89 6.89
C PRO A 315 -13.60 14.91 6.86
N ALA A 316 -14.54 15.09 5.91
CA ALA A 316 -15.70 14.21 5.76
C ALA A 316 -15.29 12.75 5.47
N VAL A 317 -14.25 12.55 4.64
CA VAL A 317 -13.72 11.20 4.38
C VAL A 317 -13.01 10.66 5.61
N ARG A 318 -12.22 11.50 6.31
CA ARG A 318 -11.52 11.11 7.54
C ARG A 318 -12.44 10.67 8.65
N GLN A 319 -13.60 11.31 8.80
CA GLN A 319 -14.60 10.94 9.82
C GLN A 319 -15.13 9.51 9.60
N VAL A 320 -15.19 9.05 8.34
CA VAL A 320 -15.64 7.69 8.00
C VAL A 320 -14.52 6.68 8.17
N ILE A 321 -13.39 6.87 7.49
CA ILE A 321 -12.35 5.84 7.40
C ILE A 321 -11.18 6.04 8.35
N GLY A 322 -11.08 7.18 9.05
CA GLY A 322 -10.00 7.51 9.98
C GLY A 322 -8.61 7.61 9.35
N LEU A 323 -7.58 7.64 10.21
CA LEU A 323 -6.18 7.53 9.82
C LEU A 323 -5.54 6.29 10.47
N PRO A 324 -4.60 5.60 9.79
CA PRO A 324 -3.90 4.45 10.36
C PRO A 324 -3.21 4.79 11.68
N GLY A 325 -3.48 4.05 12.75
CA GLY A 325 -2.89 4.29 14.07
C GLY A 325 -3.44 5.50 14.84
N ILE A 326 -4.50 6.16 14.37
CA ILE A 326 -5.27 7.18 15.12
C ILE A 326 -6.65 6.59 15.46
#